data_AF-A0A9D8MWI4-F1
#
_entry.id   AF-A0A9D8MWI4-F1
#
_cell.length_a   1.000
_cell.length_b   1.000
_cell.length_c   1.000
_cell.angle_alpha   90.00
_cell.angle_beta   90.00
_cell.angle_gamma   90.00
#
_symmetry.space_group_name_H-M   'P 1'
#
loop_
_entity.id
_entity.type
_entity.pdbx_description
1 polymer ?
#
loop_
_entity_poly.entity_id
_entity_poly.type
_entity_poly.pdbx_seq_one_letter_code
_entity_poly.pdbx_strand_id
1 'polypeptide(L)'
;PSLSLSGGLGTNYYTNSKMPSASFGEQIKNNFSQYIGLSLQVPIFQRFSTRNQVRSAEINYRGQQIQLESTKKALYKEIQQAYYSAVNSQARYNGSRESAESALEHYQLTEEKYLVGKAGITDYNDARNNWLKAESEHIQARFQCLYQTRLLDFYRSGEIVF
;
A
#
# COMPACT_ATOMS: atom_id res chain seq x y z
N PRO A 1 22.82 -1.84 -34.81
CA PRO A 1 24.30 -1.64 -34.75
C PRO A 1 24.63 -1.06 -33.37
N SER A 2 25.68 -1.52 -32.73
CA SER A 2 26.19 -0.92 -31.49
C SER A 2 27.65 -0.52 -31.68
N LEU A 3 27.98 0.70 -31.31
CA LEU A 3 29.36 1.21 -31.28
C LEU A 3 29.77 1.30 -29.81
N SER A 4 30.88 0.67 -29.46
CA SER A 4 31.46 0.74 -28.11
C SER A 4 32.91 1.24 -28.17
N LEU A 5 33.27 2.03 -27.17
CA LEU A 5 34.63 2.46 -26.89
C LEU A 5 35.12 1.70 -25.66
N SER A 6 36.25 1.02 -25.79
CA SER A 6 36.94 0.36 -24.68
C SER A 6 38.32 0.99 -24.48
N GLY A 7 38.75 1.07 -23.23
CA GLY A 7 40.10 1.47 -22.88
C GLY A 7 40.50 0.79 -21.59
N GLY A 8 41.78 0.50 -21.44
CA GLY A 8 42.29 -0.22 -20.27
C GLY A 8 43.74 0.10 -20.02
N LEU A 9 44.09 0.15 -18.73
CA LEU A 9 45.46 0.22 -18.23
C LEU A 9 45.69 -1.06 -17.42
N GLY A 10 46.81 -1.75 -17.64
CA GLY A 10 47.12 -2.99 -16.95
C GLY A 10 48.61 -3.25 -16.91
N THR A 11 49.08 -3.77 -15.78
CA THR A 11 50.47 -4.17 -15.58
C THR A 11 50.50 -5.59 -15.02
N ASN A 12 51.51 -6.36 -15.37
CA ASN A 12 51.64 -7.75 -14.92
C ASN A 12 53.04 -7.97 -14.32
N TYR A 13 53.11 -8.78 -13.26
CA TYR A 13 54.36 -9.20 -12.63
C TYR A 13 54.50 -10.71 -12.72
N TYR A 14 55.67 -11.21 -13.10
CA TYR A 14 55.94 -12.65 -13.14
C TYR A 14 57.33 -12.96 -12.60
N THR A 15 57.45 -14.09 -11.91
CA THR A 15 58.74 -14.59 -11.41
C THR A 15 58.95 -16.03 -11.89
N ASN A 16 60.16 -16.33 -12.35
CA ASN A 16 60.54 -17.66 -12.79
C ASN A 16 61.68 -18.19 -11.91
N SER A 17 61.45 -19.30 -11.21
CA SER A 17 62.35 -19.86 -10.20
C SER A 17 63.72 -20.31 -10.73
N LYS A 18 63.93 -20.29 -12.05
CA LYS A 18 65.17 -20.75 -12.72
C LYS A 18 65.99 -19.64 -13.39
N MET A 19 65.57 -18.38 -13.30
CA MET A 19 66.30 -17.22 -13.87
C MET A 19 66.21 -16.00 -12.93
N PRO A 20 67.23 -15.13 -12.88
CA PRO A 20 67.16 -13.88 -12.12
C PRO A 20 66.09 -12.96 -12.72
N SER A 21 65.01 -12.72 -11.97
CA SER A 21 63.89 -11.85 -12.34
C SER A 21 64.25 -10.38 -12.14
N ALA A 22 63.87 -9.51 -13.07
CA ALA A 22 63.98 -8.05 -12.90
C ALA A 22 63.19 -7.57 -11.66
N SER A 23 63.60 -6.46 -11.04
CA SER A 23 62.98 -5.95 -9.81
C SER A 23 61.48 -5.62 -10.00
N PHE A 24 60.68 -5.71 -8.94
CA PHE A 24 59.22 -5.46 -9.01
C PHE A 24 58.87 -4.14 -9.68
N GLY A 25 59.54 -3.04 -9.33
CA GLY A 25 59.30 -1.73 -9.92
C GLY A 25 59.65 -1.65 -11.41
N GLU A 26 60.69 -2.36 -11.84
CA GLU A 26 61.12 -2.41 -13.23
C GLU A 26 60.17 -3.27 -14.08
N GLN A 27 59.68 -4.38 -13.54
CA GLN A 27 58.64 -5.18 -14.20
C GLN A 27 57.31 -4.44 -14.31
N ILE A 28 56.87 -3.77 -13.25
CA ILE A 28 55.60 -3.03 -13.26
C ILE A 28 55.65 -1.88 -14.28
N LYS A 29 56.79 -1.20 -14.40
CA LYS A 29 57.02 -0.13 -15.38
C LYS A 29 57.09 -0.67 -16.81
N ASN A 30 57.83 -1.76 -17.03
CA ASN A 30 58.04 -2.31 -18.37
C ASN A 30 56.82 -3.09 -18.89
N ASN A 31 56.01 -3.66 -18.00
CA ASN A 31 54.78 -4.39 -18.35
C ASN A 31 53.52 -3.50 -18.28
N PHE A 32 53.67 -2.20 -18.02
CA PHE A 32 52.55 -1.26 -18.06
C PHE A 32 52.05 -1.11 -19.49
N SER A 33 50.83 -1.56 -19.73
CA SER A 33 50.14 -1.49 -21.01
C SER A 33 48.94 -0.57 -20.91
N GLN A 34 48.73 0.21 -21.97
CA GLN A 34 47.55 1.05 -22.14
C GLN A 34 47.00 0.87 -23.54
N TYR A 35 45.69 0.79 -23.67
CA TYR A 35 45.03 0.71 -24.97
C TYR A 35 43.72 1.46 -24.98
N ILE A 36 43.33 1.88 -26.18
CA ILE A 36 42.02 2.42 -26.51
C ILE A 36 41.57 1.76 -27.81
N GLY A 37 40.31 1.34 -27.87
CA GLY A 37 39.74 0.59 -29.00
C GLY A 37 38.29 0.95 -29.25
N LEU A 38 37.93 1.09 -30.52
CA LEU A 38 36.55 1.25 -30.97
C LEU A 38 36.07 -0.04 -31.63
N SER A 39 34.87 -0.50 -31.25
CA SER A 39 34.26 -1.71 -31.79
C SER A 39 32.86 -1.42 -32.31
N LEU A 40 32.61 -1.70 -33.59
CA LEU A 40 31.31 -1.58 -34.23
C LEU A 40 30.74 -2.97 -34.51
N GLN A 41 29.64 -3.33 -33.85
CA GLN A 41 28.92 -4.58 -34.09
C GLN A 41 27.64 -4.31 -34.87
N VAL A 42 27.57 -4.83 -36.10
CA VAL A 42 26.36 -4.77 -36.94
C VAL A 42 25.83 -6.19 -37.15
N PRO A 43 24.78 -6.62 -36.41
CA PRO A 43 24.17 -7.92 -36.66
C PRO A 43 23.39 -7.90 -37.98
N ILE A 44 23.76 -8.79 -38.92
CA ILE A 44 23.13 -8.88 -40.25
C ILE A 44 21.89 -9.78 -40.22
N PHE A 45 21.96 -10.92 -39.52
CA PHE A 45 20.81 -11.81 -39.34
C PHE A 45 20.86 -12.51 -37.98
N GLN A 46 19.83 -12.33 -37.16
CA GLN A 46 19.74 -12.89 -35.80
C GLN A 46 18.58 -13.89 -35.66
N ARG A 47 18.24 -14.63 -36.74
CA ARG A 47 17.14 -15.63 -36.74
C ARG A 47 15.83 -15.08 -36.15
N PHE A 48 15.47 -13.85 -36.52
CA PHE A 48 14.29 -13.12 -36.03
C PHE A 48 14.23 -12.83 -34.51
N SER A 49 15.33 -13.03 -33.76
CA SER A 49 15.36 -12.79 -32.32
C SER A 49 14.88 -11.39 -31.92
N THR A 50 15.39 -10.35 -32.57
CA THR A 50 14.96 -8.95 -32.35
C THR A 50 13.47 -8.73 -32.60
N ARG A 51 12.92 -9.33 -33.66
CA ARG A 51 11.48 -9.23 -33.97
C ARG A 51 10.63 -9.90 -32.88
N ASN A 52 11.07 -11.06 -32.40
CA ASN A 52 10.38 -11.77 -31.33
C ASN A 52 10.47 -11.00 -30.01
N GLN A 53 11.63 -10.42 -29.68
CA GLN A 53 11.80 -9.55 -28.51
C GLN A 53 10.87 -8.35 -28.55
N VAL A 54 10.75 -7.67 -29.70
CA VAL A 54 9.80 -6.55 -29.87
C VAL A 54 8.35 -7.02 -29.67
N ARG A 55 7.95 -8.15 -30.25
CA ARG A 55 6.61 -8.72 -30.05
C ARG A 55 6.34 -9.08 -28.59
N SER A 56 7.31 -9.68 -27.90
CA SER A 56 7.20 -9.97 -26.48
C SER A 56 7.10 -8.70 -25.64
N ALA A 57 7.85 -7.65 -25.97
CA ALA A 57 7.73 -6.35 -25.32
C ALA A 57 6.35 -5.72 -25.55
N GLU A 58 5.78 -5.85 -26.75
CA GLU A 58 4.43 -5.37 -27.07
C GLU A 58 3.35 -6.13 -26.28
N ILE A 59 3.46 -7.46 -26.16
CA ILE A 59 2.56 -8.26 -25.32
C ILE A 59 2.66 -7.84 -23.86
N ASN A 60 3.89 -7.67 -23.35
CA ASN A 60 4.11 -7.18 -21.98
C ASN A 60 3.49 -5.80 -21.77
N TYR A 61 3.66 -4.88 -22.72
CA TYR A 61 3.05 -3.55 -22.67
C TYR A 61 1.52 -3.63 -22.59
N ARG A 62 0.87 -4.43 -23.44
CA ARG A 62 -0.58 -4.66 -23.38
C ARG A 62 -1.00 -5.28 -22.04
N GLY A 63 -0.21 -6.20 -21.50
CA GLY A 63 -0.40 -6.76 -20.17
C GLY A 63 -0.38 -5.70 -19.08
N GLN A 64 0.58 -4.77 -19.12
CA GLN A 64 0.67 -3.64 -18.19
C GLN A 64 -0.50 -2.66 -18.35
N GLN A 65 -1.01 -2.46 -19.57
CA GLN A 65 -2.22 -1.67 -19.79
C GLN A 65 -3.46 -2.32 -19.13
N ILE A 66 -3.62 -3.63 -19.27
CA ILE A 66 -4.71 -4.36 -18.60
C ILE A 66 -4.56 -4.27 -17.08
N GLN A 67 -3.33 -4.41 -16.56
CA GLN A 67 -3.06 -4.27 -15.13
C GLN A 67 -3.43 -2.87 -14.61
N LEU A 68 -3.08 -1.82 -15.36
CA LEU A 68 -3.46 -0.45 -15.05
C LEU A 68 -4.99 -0.29 -14.96
N GLU A 69 -5.73 -0.82 -15.94
CA GLU A 69 -7.20 -0.78 -15.92
C GLU A 69 -7.79 -1.57 -14.76
N SER A 70 -7.19 -2.71 -14.40
CA SER A 70 -7.57 -3.49 -13.22
C SER A 70 -7.38 -2.69 -11.93
N THR A 71 -6.22 -2.04 -11.76
CA THR A 71 -5.92 -1.21 -10.59
C THR A 71 -6.85 0.00 -10.50
N LYS A 72 -7.16 0.67 -11.62
CA LYS A 72 -8.16 1.76 -11.66
C LYS A 72 -9.54 1.29 -11.18
N LYS A 73 -9.98 0.12 -11.65
CA LYS A 73 -11.27 -0.46 -11.24
C LYS A 73 -11.27 -0.88 -9.78
N ALA A 74 -10.17 -1.42 -9.28
CA ALA A 74 -10.01 -1.77 -7.87
C ALA A 74 -10.11 -0.51 -6.98
N LEU A 75 -9.39 0.56 -7.33
CA LEU A 75 -9.48 1.84 -6.63
C LEU A 75 -10.90 2.41 -6.65
N TYR A 76 -11.57 2.38 -7.82
CA TYR A 76 -12.96 2.84 -7.92
C TYR A 76 -13.89 2.05 -7.00
N LYS A 77 -13.73 0.72 -6.94
CA LYS A 77 -14.50 -0.15 -6.04
C LYS A 77 -14.23 0.17 -4.56
N GLU A 78 -12.97 0.40 -4.19
CA GLU A 78 -12.60 0.79 -2.82
C GLU A 78 -13.25 2.12 -2.41
N ILE A 79 -13.23 3.12 -3.29
CA ILE A 79 -13.90 4.41 -3.06
C ILE A 79 -15.41 4.23 -2.89
N GLN A 80 -16.06 3.44 -3.75
CA GLN A 80 -17.48 3.14 -3.62
C GLN A 80 -17.78 2.44 -2.29
N GLN A 81 -16.96 1.48 -1.89
CA GLN A 81 -17.12 0.78 -0.63
C GLN A 81 -16.97 1.72 0.56
N ALA A 82 -15.97 2.60 0.55
CA ALA A 82 -15.79 3.63 1.57
C ALA A 82 -16.99 4.57 1.66
N TYR A 83 -17.54 5.00 0.52
CA TYR A 83 -18.76 5.82 0.46
C TYR A 83 -19.94 5.10 1.12
N TYR A 84 -20.23 3.86 0.74
CA TYR A 84 -21.31 3.09 1.34
C TYR A 84 -21.09 2.82 2.82
N SER A 85 -19.85 2.58 3.25
CA SER A 85 -19.50 2.43 4.67
C SER A 85 -19.76 3.71 5.47
N ALA A 86 -19.47 4.90 4.91
CA ALA A 86 -19.78 6.19 5.53
C ALA A 86 -21.28 6.47 5.60
N VAL A 87 -22.03 6.19 4.54
CA VAL A 87 -23.50 6.34 4.54
C VAL A 87 -24.14 5.41 5.57
N ASN A 88 -23.70 4.15 5.62
CA ASN A 88 -24.22 3.17 6.57
C ASN A 88 -23.85 3.51 8.02
N SER A 89 -22.64 4.02 8.26
CA SER A 89 -22.23 4.42 9.62
C SER A 89 -23.01 5.64 10.10
N GLN A 90 -23.32 6.60 9.22
CA GLN A 90 -24.19 7.73 9.53
C GLN A 90 -25.62 7.27 9.87
N ALA A 91 -26.19 6.36 9.08
CA ALA A 91 -27.50 5.79 9.36
C ALA A 91 -27.52 5.04 10.70
N ARG A 92 -26.47 4.27 11.00
CA ARG A 92 -26.32 3.56 12.28
C ARG A 92 -26.18 4.53 13.46
N TYR A 93 -25.44 5.62 13.31
CA TYR A 93 -25.32 6.67 14.34
C TYR A 93 -26.67 7.32 14.64
N ASN A 94 -27.44 7.65 13.60
CA ASN A 94 -28.77 8.21 13.79
C ASN A 94 -29.69 7.20 14.50
N GLY A 95 -29.73 5.94 14.04
CA GLY A 95 -30.57 4.91 14.66
C GLY A 95 -30.17 4.58 16.11
N SER A 96 -28.87 4.53 16.42
CA SER A 96 -28.41 4.29 17.80
C SER A 96 -28.71 5.48 18.72
N ARG A 97 -28.75 6.71 18.20
CA ARG A 97 -29.18 7.89 18.95
C ARG A 97 -30.62 7.76 19.43
N GLU A 98 -31.54 7.49 18.49
CA GLU A 98 -32.96 7.33 18.80
C GLU A 98 -33.19 6.14 19.75
N SER A 99 -32.43 5.05 19.57
CA SER A 99 -32.50 3.90 20.47
C SER A 99 -32.01 4.20 21.88
N ALA A 100 -30.96 5.01 22.03
CA ALA A 100 -30.44 5.41 23.33
C ALA A 100 -31.41 6.36 24.05
N GLU A 101 -32.02 7.30 23.31
CA GLU A 101 -33.05 8.21 23.83
C GLU A 101 -34.29 7.45 24.30
N SER A 102 -34.79 6.51 23.50
CA SER A 102 -35.93 5.65 23.89
C SER A 102 -35.61 4.77 25.11
N ALA A 103 -34.39 4.21 25.19
CA ALA A 103 -33.97 3.43 26.34
C ALA A 103 -33.83 4.28 27.61
N LEU A 104 -33.41 5.55 27.48
CA LEU A 104 -33.35 6.50 28.57
C LEU A 104 -34.75 6.84 29.11
N GLU A 105 -35.70 7.14 28.23
CA GLU A 105 -37.10 7.39 28.64
C GLU A 105 -37.71 6.17 29.35
N HIS A 106 -37.44 4.96 28.83
CA HIS A 106 -37.90 3.72 29.46
C HIS A 106 -37.29 3.49 30.85
N TYR A 107 -35.99 3.78 31.00
CA TYR A 107 -35.31 3.74 32.28
C TYR A 107 -35.94 4.73 33.28
N GLN A 108 -36.14 5.99 32.87
CA GLN A 108 -36.75 7.02 33.72
C GLN A 108 -38.15 6.63 34.18
N LEU A 109 -38.99 6.11 33.27
CA LEU A 109 -40.32 5.62 33.61
C LEU A 109 -40.28 4.46 34.62
N THR A 110 -39.31 3.55 34.46
CA THR A 110 -39.16 2.39 35.32
C THR A 110 -38.60 2.77 36.69
N GLU A 111 -37.70 3.75 36.73
CA GLU A 111 -37.19 4.38 37.95
C GLU A 111 -38.33 5.00 38.77
N GLU A 112 -39.18 5.83 38.15
CA GLU A 112 -40.34 6.41 38.82
C GLU A 112 -41.29 5.33 39.36
N LYS A 113 -41.57 4.27 38.57
CA LYS A 113 -42.38 3.14 39.03
C LYS A 113 -41.75 2.39 40.19
N TYR A 114 -40.43 2.22 40.19
CA TYR A 114 -39.70 1.57 41.27
C TYR A 114 -39.78 2.40 42.56
N LEU A 115 -39.61 3.73 42.47
CA LEU A 115 -39.71 4.65 43.60
C LEU A 115 -41.11 4.63 44.26
N VAL A 116 -42.17 4.45 43.48
CA VAL A 116 -43.55 4.28 44.01
C VAL A 116 -43.93 2.82 44.31
N GLY A 117 -42.97 1.89 44.28
CA GLY A 117 -43.17 0.47 44.60
C GLY A 117 -43.99 -0.33 43.57
N LYS A 118 -44.18 0.20 42.36
CA LYS A 118 -44.92 -0.43 41.25
C LYS A 118 -44.06 -1.25 40.29
N ALA A 119 -42.74 -1.20 40.43
CA ALA A 119 -41.79 -2.03 39.67
C ALA A 119 -40.81 -2.72 40.63
N GLY A 120 -40.34 -3.91 40.26
CA GLY A 120 -39.33 -4.64 41.03
C GLY A 120 -37.92 -4.09 40.83
N ILE A 121 -37.00 -4.44 41.73
CA ILE A 121 -35.57 -4.11 41.59
C ILE A 121 -34.96 -4.74 40.33
N THR A 122 -35.49 -5.89 39.89
CA THR A 122 -35.08 -6.55 38.65
C THR A 122 -35.43 -5.69 37.43
N ASP A 123 -36.68 -5.22 37.34
CA ASP A 123 -37.13 -4.36 36.23
C ASP A 123 -36.30 -3.07 36.14
N TYR A 124 -36.01 -2.45 37.29
CA TYR A 124 -35.15 -1.27 37.38
C TYR A 124 -33.74 -1.55 36.84
N ASN A 125 -33.11 -2.64 37.29
CA ASN A 125 -31.77 -2.99 36.85
C ASN A 125 -31.74 -3.36 35.36
N ASP A 126 -32.76 -4.05 34.86
CA ASP A 126 -32.85 -4.41 33.45
C ASP A 126 -33.01 -3.16 32.56
N ALA A 127 -33.89 -2.24 32.93
CA ALA A 127 -34.06 -0.98 32.22
C ALA A 127 -32.78 -0.13 32.24
N ARG A 128 -32.09 -0.06 33.39
CA ARG A 128 -30.81 0.64 33.54
C ARG A 128 -29.71 0.02 32.67
N ASN A 129 -29.60 -1.31 32.69
CA ASN A 129 -28.60 -2.03 31.89
C ASN A 129 -28.87 -1.86 30.39
N ASN A 130 -30.12 -1.88 29.97
CA ASN A 130 -30.51 -1.65 28.57
C ASN A 130 -30.16 -0.23 28.11
N TRP A 131 -30.43 0.78 28.93
CA TRP A 131 -30.02 2.16 28.63
C TRP A 131 -28.50 2.30 28.52
N LEU A 132 -27.74 1.79 29.49
CA LEU A 132 -26.27 1.85 29.46
C LEU A 132 -25.69 1.14 28.23
N LYS A 133 -26.30 0.03 27.82
CA LYS A 133 -25.91 -0.69 26.61
C LYS A 133 -26.19 0.15 25.35
N ALA A 134 -27.39 0.70 25.22
CA ALA A 134 -27.77 1.54 24.09
C ALA A 134 -26.90 2.80 23.98
N GLU A 135 -26.57 3.42 25.10
CA GLU A 135 -25.67 4.59 25.15
C GLU A 135 -24.25 4.22 24.71
N SER A 136 -23.72 3.08 25.17
CA SER A 136 -22.41 2.57 24.72
C SER A 136 -22.40 2.31 23.20
N GLU A 137 -23.46 1.71 22.67
CA GLU A 137 -23.62 1.48 21.23
C GLU A 137 -23.72 2.81 20.44
N HIS A 138 -24.38 3.83 21.00
CA HIS A 138 -24.45 5.17 20.41
C HIS A 138 -23.07 5.83 20.30
N ILE A 139 -22.30 5.80 21.39
CA ILE A 139 -20.95 6.36 21.44
C ILE A 139 -20.04 5.65 20.42
N GLN A 140 -20.09 4.31 20.36
CA GLN A 140 -19.33 3.53 19.38
C GLN A 140 -19.73 3.89 17.93
N ALA A 141 -21.03 4.00 17.67
CA ALA A 141 -21.52 4.38 16.34
C ALA A 141 -21.06 5.79 15.94
N ARG A 142 -21.00 6.74 16.89
CA ARG A 142 -20.49 8.10 16.65
C ARG A 142 -19.03 8.09 16.20
N PHE A 143 -18.16 7.37 16.92
CA PHE A 143 -16.75 7.27 16.56
C PHE A 143 -16.55 6.54 15.22
N GLN A 144 -17.32 5.47 14.98
CA GLN A 144 -17.30 4.77 13.70
C GLN A 144 -17.73 5.68 12.55
N CYS A 145 -18.77 6.50 12.74
CA CYS A 145 -19.22 7.46 11.74
C CYS A 145 -18.10 8.45 11.40
N LEU A 146 -17.50 9.07 12.42
CA LEU A 146 -16.41 10.03 12.24
C LEU A 146 -15.21 9.41 11.50
N TYR A 147 -14.82 8.18 11.86
CA TYR A 147 -13.76 7.46 11.18
C TYR A 147 -14.06 7.23 9.69
N GLN A 148 -15.26 6.74 9.37
CA GLN A 148 -15.64 6.44 7.99
C GLN A 148 -15.73 7.71 7.13
N THR A 149 -16.22 8.82 7.68
CA THR A 149 -16.23 10.12 7.00
C THR A 149 -14.82 10.59 6.69
N ARG A 150 -13.89 10.49 7.65
CA ARG A 150 -12.48 10.88 7.45
C ARG A 150 -11.77 9.98 6.44
N LEU A 151 -12.07 8.69 6.43
CA LEU A 151 -11.55 7.75 5.43
C LEU A 151 -12.03 8.12 4.02
N LEU A 152 -13.29 8.50 3.86
CA LEU A 152 -13.82 8.96 2.57
C LEU A 152 -13.16 10.28 2.12
N ASP A 153 -12.94 11.22 3.05
CA ASP A 153 -12.22 12.46 2.77
C ASP A 153 -10.76 12.21 2.35
N PHE A 154 -10.10 11.19 2.91
CA PHE A 154 -8.76 10.77 2.49
C PHE A 154 -8.76 10.31 1.02
N TYR A 155 -9.71 9.47 0.61
CA TYR A 155 -9.82 9.07 -0.80
C TYR A 155 -10.09 10.24 -1.75
N ARG A 156 -10.68 11.35 -1.28
CA ARG A 156 -10.90 12.57 -2.06
C ARG A 156 -9.67 13.48 -2.14
N SER A 157 -8.97 13.67 -1.03
CA SER A 157 -7.92 14.69 -0.88
C SER A 157 -6.49 14.17 -1.01
N GLY A 158 -6.28 12.86 -0.79
CA GLY A 158 -4.95 12.25 -0.74
C GLY A 158 -4.16 12.54 0.55
N GLU A 159 -4.73 13.29 1.49
CA GLU A 159 -4.10 13.63 2.78
C GLU A 159 -4.96 13.17 3.96
N ILE A 160 -4.33 12.65 5.01
CA ILE A 160 -5.03 12.26 6.25
C ILE A 160 -5.01 13.47 7.19
N VAL A 161 -6.16 14.12 7.35
CA VAL A 161 -6.35 15.16 8.37
C VAL A 161 -7.12 14.54 9.53
N PHE A 162 -6.44 14.38 10.67
CA PHE A 162 -7.04 13.96 11.95
C PHE A 162 -7.86 15.10 12.56
#